data_AF-A0A953Q4E0-F1
#
_entry.id   AF-A0A953Q4E0-F1
#
_cell.length_a   1.000
_cell.length_b   1.000
_cell.length_c   1.000
_cell.angle_alpha   90.00
_cell.angle_beta   90.00
_cell.angle_gamma   90.00
#
_symmetry.space_group_name_H-M   'P 1'
#
loop_
_entity.id
_entity.type
_entity.pdbx_description
1 polymer ?
#
loop_
_entity_poly.entity_id
_entity_poly.type
_entity_poly.pdbx_seq_one_letter_code
_entity_poly.pdbx_strand_id
1 'polypeptide(L)'
;MSLMGEGPTLTLSLYDENHALLDQQAVVKLTNKTTQSVFWQTTQSRSAATFTNLKGAEYELEVSAAGYVPGRQAVSLLDEDRSRPLEVVLRADPDSPDRRPQQGQPLPGKVRKNLARGVEELKAGRLAESQKKLTAAYKKAPSNAEVNYLLGALYFQKKDFAHAEAYLAAAVNLDPQNLQARILLGRLQLQDKRYEAARLTLEQAVTVNPESWMARSLLADVYLKQEQPEKAKQQAELAMEKSHGADNSAQLVLAEALAHLGKKQEAIQALRAYIQSEPANRTVPEVQKLVQDLEKPESESVATSASSTNPIELSGMDQLIAATTPKPSLGNWQPGGIDDHKPAVTAGVSCPAEAVIDGAGKRVKELVDGLARFDAIESMLHEDLDELGLPKSKVSLKFDYVASISEKKPGILLVDEFRNWHSQAEDFPDHIATRGLPALAFVFHPSVRGNFEMNCEGLGTWDGASTWLVRFQQREDKPHNTQEYVVNGKVYHVSVKGRAWIAADTYQIVRLESDLVRPIPEIQLFSQHWTVDYGPVKFPRQNEELWLPKNAELYFDFLKHRYFRRHSFDHFMLFSVDTEEKRKEPKVEPEPDQDTKHRPRGLGTIVIAEFPGSAGPRP
;
A
#
# COMPACT_ATOMS: atom_id res chain seq x y z
N MET A 1 32.91 42.35 31.23
CA MET A 1 31.75 41.53 30.81
C MET A 1 31.76 41.47 29.31
N SER A 2 32.42 40.45 28.74
CA SER A 2 32.41 40.20 27.30
C SER A 2 31.10 39.49 26.99
N LEU A 3 30.27 40.08 26.14
CA LEU A 3 29.11 39.42 25.54
C LEU A 3 29.63 38.12 24.91
N MET A 4 29.12 36.96 25.35
CA MET A 4 29.27 35.73 24.58
C MET A 4 28.58 36.00 23.24
N GLY A 5 29.36 36.23 22.18
CA GLY A 5 28.81 36.52 20.86
C GLY A 5 28.02 35.33 20.37
N GLU A 6 26.80 35.57 19.87
CA GLU A 6 26.03 34.57 19.13
C GLU A 6 26.85 34.14 17.90
N GLY A 7 27.14 32.85 17.78
CA GLY A 7 27.86 32.30 16.64
C GLY A 7 27.06 32.40 15.33
N PRO A 8 27.70 32.20 14.16
CA PRO A 8 27.08 32.37 12.86
C PRO A 8 25.75 31.62 12.65
N THR A 9 24.84 32.27 11.91
CA THR A 9 23.56 31.69 11.49
C THR A 9 23.55 31.39 9.99
N LEU A 10 23.18 30.17 9.60
CA LEU A 10 23.00 29.76 8.21
C LEU A 10 21.49 29.62 7.92
N THR A 11 20.99 30.36 6.94
CA THR A 11 19.59 30.30 6.50
C THR A 11 19.53 29.75 5.08
N LEU A 12 18.80 28.66 4.89
CA LEU A 12 18.65 27.96 3.62
C LEU A 12 17.29 28.23 3.01
N SER A 13 17.24 28.43 1.69
CA SER A 13 16.03 28.42 0.87
C SER A 13 16.17 27.38 -0.23
N LEU A 14 15.22 26.46 -0.31
CA LEU A 14 15.25 25.33 -1.23
C LEU A 14 14.33 25.58 -2.42
N TYR A 15 14.84 25.28 -3.61
CA TYR A 15 14.15 25.46 -4.88
C TYR A 15 14.18 24.19 -5.72
N ASP A 16 13.21 24.05 -6.61
CA ASP A 16 13.23 23.08 -7.69
C ASP A 16 14.08 23.58 -8.89
N GLU A 17 14.24 22.72 -9.89
CA GLU A 17 14.97 23.01 -11.13
C GLU A 17 14.39 24.17 -11.97
N ASN A 18 13.15 24.59 -11.69
CA ASN A 18 12.50 25.75 -12.31
C ASN A 18 12.64 27.02 -11.47
N HIS A 19 13.43 26.99 -10.39
CA HIS A 19 13.57 28.06 -9.40
C HIS A 19 12.26 28.41 -8.66
N ALA A 20 11.30 27.49 -8.61
CA ALA A 20 10.16 27.60 -7.71
C ALA A 20 10.56 27.09 -6.31
N LEU A 21 10.00 27.68 -5.24
CA LEU A 21 10.21 27.18 -3.89
C LEU A 21 9.73 25.72 -3.79
N LEU A 22 10.52 24.88 -3.12
CA LEU A 22 10.17 23.48 -2.92
C LEU A 22 8.83 23.36 -2.16
N ASP A 23 7.89 22.58 -2.68
CA ASP A 23 6.51 22.49 -2.21
C ASP A 23 6.28 21.38 -1.15
N GLN A 24 7.35 20.71 -0.75
CA GLN A 24 7.40 19.60 0.20
C GLN A 24 8.60 19.73 1.13
N GLN A 25 8.51 19.15 2.33
CA GLN A 25 9.61 19.19 3.29
C GLN A 25 10.88 18.49 2.75
N ALA A 26 12.03 18.97 3.23
CA ALA A 26 13.32 18.35 3.03
C ALA A 26 14.06 18.19 4.37
N VAL A 27 14.96 17.21 4.41
CA VAL A 27 15.94 16.99 5.48
C VAL A 27 17.26 17.65 5.08
N VAL A 28 17.80 18.45 5.98
CA VAL A 28 19.06 19.15 5.83
C VAL A 28 20.06 18.59 6.85
N LYS A 29 21.16 18.05 6.33
CA LYS A 29 22.31 17.60 7.09
C LYS A 29 23.44 18.61 6.93
N LEU A 30 24.03 19.02 8.04
CA LEU A 30 25.17 19.90 8.07
C LEU A 30 26.32 19.23 8.84
N THR A 31 27.41 18.92 8.16
CA THR A 31 28.59 18.25 8.75
C THR A 31 29.74 19.23 8.87
N ASN A 32 30.22 19.50 10.09
CA ASN A 32 31.44 20.29 10.28
C ASN A 32 32.65 19.46 9.87
N LYS A 33 33.43 19.89 8.88
CA LYS A 33 34.55 19.11 8.33
C LYS A 33 35.73 18.98 9.30
N THR A 34 35.85 19.90 10.26
CA THR A 34 36.93 19.91 11.26
C THR A 34 36.62 19.00 12.44
N THR A 35 35.45 19.17 13.05
CA THR A 35 35.06 18.41 14.26
C THR A 35 34.34 17.11 13.94
N GLN A 36 33.93 16.90 12.68
CA GLN A 36 33.06 15.81 12.24
C GLN A 36 31.69 15.80 12.94
N SER A 37 31.30 16.89 13.61
CA SER A 37 30.00 17.01 14.24
C SER A 37 28.92 17.20 13.17
N VAL A 38 27.84 16.43 13.27
CA VAL A 38 26.72 16.47 12.33
C VAL A 38 25.50 17.10 12.99
N PHE A 39 24.88 18.05 12.32
CA PHE A 39 23.62 18.67 12.68
C PHE A 39 22.56 18.26 11.66
N TRP A 40 21.34 18.01 12.13
CA TRP A 40 20.22 17.64 11.29
C TRP A 40 19.04 18.54 11.59
N GLN A 41 18.36 18.99 10.55
CA GLN A 41 17.12 19.75 10.67
C GLN A 41 16.27 19.54 9.44
N THR A 42 14.95 19.62 9.58
CA THR A 42 14.04 19.68 8.43
C THR A 42 13.69 21.12 8.08
N THR A 43 13.25 21.34 6.86
CA THR A 43 12.74 22.63 6.44
C THR A 43 11.45 23.02 7.17
N GLN A 44 11.45 24.22 7.74
CA GLN A 44 10.28 25.01 8.12
C GLN A 44 9.54 25.49 6.86
N SER A 45 8.21 25.60 6.94
CA SER A 45 7.36 26.05 5.81
C SER A 45 7.59 25.29 4.50
N ARG A 46 8.10 24.05 4.58
CA ARG A 46 8.46 23.13 3.48
C ARG A 46 9.72 23.49 2.68
N SER A 47 10.16 24.75 2.62
CA SER A 47 11.31 25.13 1.77
C SER A 47 12.47 25.83 2.46
N ALA A 48 12.39 26.16 3.76
CA ALA A 48 13.44 26.94 4.42
C ALA A 48 13.98 26.25 5.67
N ALA A 49 15.29 26.27 5.91
CA ALA A 49 15.89 25.75 7.15
C ALA A 49 16.84 26.79 7.76
N THR A 50 16.97 26.84 9.08
CA THR A 50 17.89 27.80 9.74
C THR A 50 18.67 27.10 10.85
N PHE A 51 20.00 27.17 10.77
CA PHE A 51 20.93 26.70 11.80
C PHE A 51 21.55 27.90 12.49
N THR A 52 21.39 28.02 13.80
CA THR A 52 21.89 29.14 14.61
C THR A 52 23.09 28.73 15.47
N ASN A 53 23.91 29.70 15.87
CA ASN A 53 25.00 29.52 16.83
C ASN A 53 26.03 28.45 16.37
N LEU A 54 26.33 28.45 15.08
CA LEU A 54 27.39 27.61 14.50
C LEU A 54 28.78 28.16 14.89
N LYS A 55 29.84 27.42 14.59
CA LYS A 55 31.22 27.89 14.75
C LYS A 55 31.82 28.20 13.38
N GLY A 56 32.74 29.15 13.30
CA GLY A 56 33.51 29.42 12.09
C GLY A 56 34.29 28.18 11.66
N ALA A 57 33.90 27.57 10.54
CA ALA A 57 34.50 26.35 9.98
C ALA A 57 34.00 26.10 8.55
N GLU A 58 34.62 25.14 7.87
CA GLU A 58 34.03 24.54 6.67
C GLU A 58 33.00 23.48 7.03
N TYR A 59 31.85 23.56 6.38
CA TYR A 59 30.75 22.62 6.50
C TYR A 59 30.47 21.96 5.15
N GLU A 60 30.07 20.70 5.21
CA GLU A 60 29.41 20.00 4.11
C GLU A 60 27.91 19.98 4.38
N LEU A 61 27.17 20.61 3.48
CA LEU A 61 25.72 20.62 3.45
C LEU A 61 25.23 19.50 2.53
N GLU A 62 24.31 18.68 3.02
CA GLU A 62 23.54 17.72 2.22
C GLU A 62 22.05 18.00 2.45
N VAL A 63 21.31 18.20 1.37
CA VAL A 63 19.87 18.46 1.37
C VAL A 63 19.18 17.33 0.64
N SER A 64 18.21 16.72 1.31
CA SER A 64 17.53 15.51 0.87
C SER A 64 16.02 15.71 0.94
N ALA A 65 15.34 15.61 -0.20
CA ALA A 65 13.89 15.66 -0.29
C ALA A 65 13.42 14.45 -1.10
N ALA A 66 12.30 13.86 -0.72
CA ALA A 66 11.80 12.69 -1.41
C ALA A 66 11.34 13.02 -2.83
N GLY A 67 11.69 12.19 -3.82
CA GLY A 67 11.44 12.52 -5.23
C GLY A 67 12.54 13.39 -5.86
N TYR A 68 13.58 13.76 -5.12
CA TYR A 68 14.68 14.58 -5.60
C TYR A 68 16.03 13.90 -5.32
N VAL A 69 17.01 14.15 -6.21
CA VAL A 69 18.40 13.72 -5.97
C VAL A 69 18.99 14.58 -4.85
N PRO A 70 19.66 13.99 -3.84
CA PRO A 70 20.26 14.77 -2.76
C PRO A 70 21.26 15.81 -3.29
N GLY A 71 21.06 17.07 -2.90
CA GLY A 71 21.95 18.17 -3.21
C GLY A 71 23.08 18.25 -2.19
N ARG A 72 24.33 18.38 -2.64
CA ARG A 72 25.50 18.57 -1.75
C ARG A 72 26.26 19.84 -2.09
N GLN A 73 26.66 20.59 -1.07
CA GLN A 73 27.42 21.84 -1.24
C GLN A 73 28.36 22.10 -0.06
N ALA A 74 29.56 22.62 -0.33
CA ALA A 74 30.46 23.10 0.71
C ALA A 74 30.10 24.54 1.12
N VAL A 75 30.09 24.81 2.43
CA VAL A 75 29.76 26.11 3.01
C VAL A 75 30.82 26.49 4.04
N SER A 76 31.56 27.58 3.81
CA SER A 76 32.57 28.07 4.76
C SER A 76 31.99 29.20 5.60
N LEU A 77 31.80 29.03 6.91
CA LEU A 77 31.32 30.07 7.81
C LEU A 77 32.49 30.72 8.57
N LEU A 78 32.43 32.03 8.77
CA LEU A 78 33.36 32.76 9.62
C LEU A 78 32.68 33.08 10.96
N ASP A 79 33.45 33.16 12.06
CA ASP A 79 32.91 33.49 13.39
C ASP A 79 32.26 34.90 13.42
N GLU A 80 32.62 35.77 12.47
CA GLU A 80 32.05 37.12 12.32
C GLU A 80 30.75 37.16 11.51
N ASP A 81 30.39 36.07 10.81
CA ASP A 81 29.20 36.01 9.97
C ASP A 81 27.93 36.05 10.83
N ARG A 82 27.21 37.19 10.90
CA ARG A 82 25.95 37.24 11.68
C ARG A 82 24.86 36.33 11.10
N SER A 83 24.70 36.36 9.78
CA SER A 83 23.74 35.52 9.05
C SER A 83 24.19 35.34 7.61
N ARG A 84 24.11 34.12 7.11
CA ARG A 84 24.44 33.77 5.73
C ARG A 84 23.25 33.10 5.05
N PRO A 85 22.62 33.73 4.05
CA PRO A 85 21.62 33.09 3.23
C PRO A 85 22.28 32.16 2.21
N LEU A 86 21.63 31.02 1.93
CA LEU A 86 22.08 30.05 0.94
C LEU A 86 20.88 29.50 0.17
N GLU A 87 20.96 29.54 -1.15
CA GLU A 87 19.97 28.92 -2.03
C GLU A 87 20.47 27.56 -2.48
N VAL A 88 19.61 26.54 -2.40
CA VAL A 88 19.93 25.19 -2.85
C VAL A 88 18.84 24.75 -3.83
N VAL A 89 19.28 24.42 -5.04
CA VAL A 89 18.39 23.91 -6.10
C VAL A 89 18.49 22.39 -6.13
N LEU A 90 17.37 21.71 -5.87
CA LEU A 90 17.26 20.26 -5.99
C LEU A 90 16.75 19.88 -7.38
N ARG A 91 17.30 18.81 -7.94
CA ARG A 91 16.84 18.25 -9.21
C ARG A 91 15.92 17.09 -8.94
N ALA A 92 14.86 16.98 -9.73
CA ALA A 92 13.98 15.83 -9.64
C ALA A 92 14.78 14.54 -9.89
N ASP A 93 14.50 13.50 -9.12
CA ASP A 93 15.09 12.19 -9.33
C ASP A 93 14.30 11.47 -10.44
N PRO A 94 14.90 11.24 -11.64
CA PRO A 94 14.21 10.65 -12.78
C PRO A 94 13.78 9.20 -12.53
N ASP A 95 14.41 8.52 -11.57
CA ASP A 95 14.11 7.14 -11.20
C ASP A 95 13.16 7.07 -9.99
N SER A 96 12.72 8.21 -9.43
CA SER A 96 11.81 8.22 -8.29
C SER A 96 10.38 7.85 -8.72
N PRO A 97 9.78 6.80 -8.13
CA PRO A 97 8.39 6.41 -8.42
C PRO A 97 7.35 7.43 -7.94
N ASP A 98 7.75 8.41 -7.12
CA ASP A 98 6.84 9.21 -6.29
C ASP A 98 6.58 10.61 -6.90
N ARG A 99 6.09 10.66 -8.13
CA ARG A 99 5.04 11.65 -8.44
C ARG A 99 3.73 11.02 -8.03
N ARG A 100 3.23 11.32 -6.84
CA ARG A 100 1.85 10.98 -6.49
C ARG A 100 0.90 11.88 -7.28
N PRO A 101 0.09 11.38 -8.21
CA PRO A 101 -1.29 11.83 -8.22
C PRO A 101 -1.94 11.27 -6.95
N GLN A 102 -2.57 12.17 -6.19
CA GLN A 102 -3.30 11.87 -4.96
C GLN A 102 -4.09 10.56 -5.13
N GLN A 103 -3.82 9.56 -4.28
CA GLN A 103 -4.81 8.50 -4.05
C GLN A 103 -6.11 9.22 -3.66
N GLY A 104 -7.10 9.14 -4.55
CA GLY A 104 -8.28 9.99 -4.50
C GLY A 104 -9.00 9.85 -3.17
N GLN A 105 -9.68 10.94 -2.77
CA GLN A 105 -10.56 10.96 -1.60
C GLN A 105 -11.42 9.68 -1.51
N PRO A 106 -11.62 9.11 -0.31
CA PRO A 106 -12.45 7.94 -0.12
C PRO A 106 -13.81 8.10 -0.81
N LEU A 107 -14.13 7.21 -1.75
CA LEU A 107 -15.34 7.32 -2.55
C LEU A 107 -16.60 7.37 -1.66
N PRO A 108 -17.53 8.32 -1.88
CA PRO A 108 -18.78 8.37 -1.14
C PRO A 108 -19.52 7.02 -1.22
N GLY A 109 -20.18 6.59 -0.15
CA GLY A 109 -20.79 5.25 -0.08
C GLY A 109 -21.75 4.92 -1.22
N LYS A 110 -22.45 5.92 -1.77
CA LYS A 110 -23.32 5.78 -2.95
C LYS A 110 -22.53 5.51 -4.24
N VAL A 111 -21.33 6.09 -4.37
CA VAL A 111 -20.42 5.85 -5.51
C VAL A 111 -19.87 4.43 -5.44
N ARG A 112 -19.41 3.99 -4.26
CA ARG A 112 -18.98 2.59 -4.04
C ARG A 112 -20.07 1.57 -4.38
N LYS A 113 -21.31 1.82 -3.93
CA LYS A 113 -22.47 0.95 -4.25
C LYS A 113 -22.77 0.88 -5.75
N ASN A 114 -22.67 2.02 -6.45
CA ASN A 114 -22.86 2.04 -7.90
C ASN A 114 -21.73 1.34 -8.64
N LEU A 115 -20.48 1.48 -8.21
CA LEU A 115 -19.36 0.75 -8.77
C LEU A 115 -19.53 -0.76 -8.61
N ALA A 116 -19.81 -1.24 -7.40
CA ALA A 116 -20.02 -2.66 -7.12
C ALA A 116 -21.11 -3.28 -8.02
N ARG A 117 -22.27 -2.62 -8.12
CA ARG A 117 -23.34 -3.04 -9.03
C ARG A 117 -22.91 -2.97 -10.50
N GLY A 118 -22.19 -1.93 -10.88
CA GLY A 118 -21.66 -1.79 -12.24
C GLY A 118 -20.75 -2.96 -12.63
N VAL A 119 -19.88 -3.39 -11.71
CA VAL A 119 -18.99 -4.53 -11.87
C VAL A 119 -19.75 -5.85 -11.96
N GLU A 120 -20.73 -6.07 -11.07
CA GLU A 120 -21.59 -7.27 -11.09
C GLU A 120 -22.31 -7.41 -12.43
N GLU A 121 -22.93 -6.34 -12.90
CA GLU A 121 -23.63 -6.29 -14.19
C GLU A 121 -22.66 -6.50 -15.36
N LEU A 122 -21.42 -5.97 -15.26
CA LEU A 122 -20.38 -6.14 -16.27
C LEU A 122 -19.93 -7.60 -16.37
N LYS A 123 -19.69 -8.25 -15.23
CA LYS A 123 -19.36 -9.69 -15.16
C LYS A 123 -20.49 -10.57 -15.71
N ALA A 124 -21.73 -10.16 -15.47
CA ALA A 124 -22.90 -10.87 -15.97
C ALA A 124 -23.23 -10.58 -17.44
N GLY A 125 -22.42 -9.78 -18.15
CA GLY A 125 -22.65 -9.41 -19.55
C GLY A 125 -23.84 -8.47 -19.76
N ARG A 126 -24.42 -7.92 -18.69
CA ARG A 126 -25.55 -6.99 -18.73
C ARG A 126 -25.03 -5.56 -18.93
N LEU A 127 -24.49 -5.31 -20.12
CA LEU A 127 -23.73 -4.08 -20.45
C LEU A 127 -24.55 -2.80 -20.26
N ALA A 128 -25.86 -2.82 -20.55
CA ALA A 128 -26.72 -1.64 -20.39
C ALA A 128 -26.92 -1.24 -18.91
N GLU A 129 -27.15 -2.22 -18.03
CA GLU A 129 -27.29 -1.97 -16.60
C GLU A 129 -25.95 -1.59 -15.96
N SER A 130 -24.86 -2.24 -16.38
CA SER A 130 -23.50 -1.85 -15.99
C SER A 130 -23.22 -0.39 -16.35
N GLN A 131 -23.51 0.02 -17.59
CA GLN A 131 -23.36 1.40 -18.04
C GLN A 131 -24.12 2.39 -17.18
N LYS A 132 -25.37 2.08 -16.84
CA LYS A 132 -26.20 2.93 -15.99
C LYS A 132 -25.58 3.13 -14.61
N LYS A 133 -25.04 2.07 -13.99
CA LYS A 133 -24.42 2.13 -12.67
C LYS A 133 -23.06 2.84 -12.69
N LEU A 134 -22.19 2.48 -13.65
CA LEU A 134 -20.86 3.08 -13.77
C LEU A 134 -20.93 4.56 -14.16
N THR A 135 -21.85 4.97 -15.05
CA THR A 135 -22.06 6.39 -15.36
C THR A 135 -22.56 7.17 -14.15
N ALA A 136 -23.40 6.58 -13.31
CA ALA A 136 -23.85 7.21 -12.07
C ALA A 136 -22.71 7.37 -11.04
N ALA A 137 -21.74 6.46 -11.02
CA ALA A 137 -20.52 6.61 -10.23
C ALA A 137 -19.61 7.71 -10.81
N TYR A 138 -19.39 7.72 -12.12
CA TYR A 138 -18.59 8.72 -12.83
C TYR A 138 -19.08 10.15 -12.64
N LYS A 139 -20.41 10.38 -12.69
CA LYS A 139 -20.99 11.71 -12.40
C LYS A 139 -20.64 12.26 -11.02
N LYS A 140 -20.22 11.41 -10.08
CA LYS A 140 -19.87 11.78 -8.71
C LYS A 140 -18.38 11.73 -8.42
N ALA A 141 -17.61 10.99 -9.21
CA ALA A 141 -16.17 10.85 -9.08
C ALA A 141 -15.51 10.73 -10.46
N PRO A 142 -15.53 11.79 -11.28
CA PRO A 142 -15.02 11.74 -12.66
C PRO A 142 -13.49 11.65 -12.73
N SER A 143 -12.78 12.09 -11.68
CA SER A 143 -11.33 12.04 -11.54
C SER A 143 -10.83 10.81 -10.76
N ASN A 144 -11.67 9.79 -10.57
CA ASN A 144 -11.23 8.56 -9.91
C ASN A 144 -10.76 7.54 -10.95
N ALA A 145 -9.54 7.03 -10.79
CA ALA A 145 -8.93 6.11 -11.74
C ALA A 145 -9.71 4.81 -11.92
N GLU A 146 -10.20 4.22 -10.82
CA GLU A 146 -10.98 2.97 -10.86
C GLU A 146 -12.32 3.14 -11.58
N VAL A 147 -13.01 4.26 -11.37
CA VAL A 147 -14.25 4.57 -12.11
C VAL A 147 -13.99 4.68 -13.61
N ASN A 148 -12.89 5.34 -13.99
CA ASN A 148 -12.50 5.47 -15.39
C ASN A 148 -12.09 4.12 -15.98
N TYR A 149 -11.32 3.30 -15.26
CA TYR A 149 -10.96 1.95 -15.68
C TYR A 149 -12.20 1.09 -15.97
N LEU A 150 -13.16 1.07 -15.05
CA LEU A 150 -14.38 0.26 -15.19
C LEU A 150 -15.26 0.72 -16.35
N LEU A 151 -15.36 2.03 -16.61
CA LEU A 151 -16.00 2.54 -17.81
C LEU A 151 -15.24 2.13 -19.07
N GLY A 152 -13.91 2.22 -19.05
CA GLY A 152 -13.04 1.73 -20.10
C GLY A 152 -13.29 0.26 -20.43
N ALA A 153 -13.31 -0.60 -19.41
CA ALA A 153 -13.59 -2.03 -19.52
C ALA A 153 -15.01 -2.31 -20.06
N LEU A 154 -16.01 -1.53 -19.62
CA LEU A 154 -17.36 -1.60 -20.16
C LEU A 154 -17.40 -1.29 -21.66
N TYR A 155 -16.83 -0.17 -22.08
CA TYR A 155 -16.83 0.21 -23.50
C TYR A 155 -16.00 -0.75 -24.35
N PHE A 156 -14.91 -1.29 -23.79
CA PHE A 156 -14.13 -2.36 -24.39
C PHE A 156 -15.01 -3.60 -24.67
N GLN A 157 -15.79 -4.06 -23.68
CA GLN A 157 -16.72 -5.18 -23.87
C GLN A 157 -17.85 -4.87 -24.86
N LYS A 158 -18.30 -3.61 -24.94
CA LYS A 158 -19.25 -3.15 -25.96
C LYS A 158 -18.64 -3.04 -27.35
N LYS A 159 -17.33 -3.25 -27.51
CA LYS A 159 -16.55 -3.03 -28.74
C LYS A 159 -16.56 -1.57 -29.21
N ASP A 160 -16.83 -0.65 -28.30
CA ASP A 160 -16.73 0.79 -28.54
C ASP A 160 -15.34 1.26 -28.12
N PHE A 161 -14.38 0.98 -29.00
CA PHE A 161 -12.95 1.14 -28.69
C PHE A 161 -12.55 2.61 -28.52
N ALA A 162 -13.23 3.55 -29.18
CA ALA A 162 -12.97 4.97 -29.04
C ALA A 162 -13.27 5.47 -27.61
N HIS A 163 -14.44 5.11 -27.05
CA HIS A 163 -14.74 5.44 -25.66
C HIS A 163 -13.86 4.66 -24.68
N ALA A 164 -13.61 3.37 -24.97
CA ALA A 164 -12.75 2.54 -24.13
C ALA A 164 -11.37 3.17 -23.96
N GLU A 165 -10.74 3.59 -25.07
CA GLU A 165 -9.43 4.24 -25.05
C GLU A 165 -9.45 5.53 -24.25
N ALA A 166 -10.44 6.40 -24.45
CA ALA A 166 -10.53 7.67 -23.73
C ALA A 166 -10.59 7.47 -22.20
N TYR A 167 -11.42 6.54 -21.74
CA TYR A 167 -11.53 6.25 -20.31
C TYR A 167 -10.32 5.50 -19.75
N LEU A 168 -9.69 4.60 -20.51
CA LEU A 168 -8.49 3.88 -20.07
C LEU A 168 -7.26 4.80 -20.02
N ALA A 169 -7.09 5.69 -21.00
CA ALA A 169 -6.05 6.72 -20.97
C ALA A 169 -6.25 7.65 -19.76
N ALA A 170 -7.49 8.07 -19.48
CA ALA A 170 -7.80 8.83 -18.27
C ALA A 170 -7.45 8.03 -17.00
N ALA A 171 -7.79 6.74 -16.92
CA ALA A 171 -7.47 5.90 -15.77
C ALA A 171 -5.95 5.79 -15.54
N VAL A 172 -5.16 5.56 -16.59
CA VAL A 172 -3.69 5.49 -16.53
C VAL A 172 -3.05 6.83 -16.15
N ASN A 173 -3.62 7.95 -16.60
CA ASN A 173 -3.15 9.29 -16.22
C ASN A 173 -3.47 9.62 -14.75
N LEU A 174 -4.64 9.19 -14.26
CA LEU A 174 -5.08 9.43 -12.89
C LEU A 174 -4.36 8.52 -11.88
N ASP A 175 -4.08 7.28 -12.28
CA ASP A 175 -3.31 6.32 -11.49
C ASP A 175 -2.32 5.58 -12.40
N PRO A 176 -1.06 6.07 -12.46
CA PRO A 176 0.00 5.41 -13.20
C PRO A 176 0.34 4.01 -12.71
N GLN A 177 -0.13 3.57 -11.54
CA GLN A 177 0.07 2.22 -10.99
C GLN A 177 -1.10 1.28 -11.32
N ASN A 178 -2.14 1.75 -12.02
CA ASN A 178 -3.27 0.91 -12.39
C ASN A 178 -2.90 -0.09 -13.50
N LEU A 179 -2.40 -1.26 -13.09
CA LEU A 179 -1.96 -2.34 -13.96
C LEU A 179 -3.04 -2.77 -14.95
N GLN A 180 -4.30 -2.88 -14.50
CA GLN A 180 -5.40 -3.39 -15.34
C GLN A 180 -5.76 -2.39 -16.44
N ALA A 181 -5.78 -1.10 -16.14
CA ALA A 181 -6.00 -0.05 -17.12
C ALA A 181 -4.88 -0.03 -18.17
N ARG A 182 -3.61 -0.19 -17.75
CA ARG A 182 -2.46 -0.25 -18.67
C ARG A 182 -2.51 -1.47 -19.58
N ILE A 183 -2.81 -2.65 -19.04
CA ILE A 183 -2.96 -3.88 -19.83
C ILE A 183 -4.04 -3.70 -20.89
N LEU A 184 -5.21 -3.16 -20.51
CA LEU A 184 -6.32 -3.01 -21.44
C LEU A 184 -6.08 -1.91 -22.48
N LEU A 185 -5.40 -0.83 -22.10
CA LEU A 185 -4.97 0.23 -23.02
C LEU A 185 -3.92 -0.29 -24.02
N GLY A 186 -2.92 -1.02 -23.54
CA GLY A 186 -1.89 -1.64 -24.39
C GLY A 186 -2.50 -2.64 -25.37
N ARG A 187 -3.50 -3.42 -24.93
CA ARG A 187 -4.28 -4.31 -25.78
C ARG A 187 -5.05 -3.55 -26.87
N LEU A 188 -5.72 -2.44 -26.53
CA LEU A 188 -6.39 -1.61 -27.51
C LEU A 188 -5.42 -1.04 -28.56
N GLN A 189 -4.27 -0.56 -28.12
CA GLN A 189 -3.24 -0.03 -29.01
C GLN A 189 -2.68 -1.11 -29.93
N LEU A 190 -2.47 -2.33 -29.41
CA LEU A 190 -2.05 -3.49 -30.20
C LEU A 190 -3.09 -3.84 -31.27
N GLN A 191 -4.38 -3.89 -30.89
CA GLN A 191 -5.49 -4.16 -31.80
C GLN A 191 -5.63 -3.10 -32.89
N ASP A 192 -5.40 -1.84 -32.55
CA ASP A 192 -5.39 -0.69 -33.47
C ASP A 192 -4.06 -0.55 -34.24
N LYS A 193 -3.19 -1.58 -34.19
CA LYS A 193 -1.89 -1.65 -34.86
C LYS A 193 -0.90 -0.55 -34.49
N ARG A 194 -1.13 0.13 -33.36
CA ARG A 194 -0.22 1.13 -32.78
C ARG A 194 0.86 0.44 -31.94
N TYR A 195 1.67 -0.39 -32.59
CA TYR A 195 2.62 -1.30 -31.94
C TYR A 195 3.63 -0.57 -31.03
N GLU A 196 4.10 0.61 -31.43
CA GLU A 196 5.05 1.38 -30.61
C GLU A 196 4.41 1.89 -29.32
N ALA A 197 3.18 2.42 -29.39
CA ALA A 197 2.44 2.86 -28.22
C ALA A 197 2.10 1.68 -27.30
N ALA A 198 1.69 0.56 -27.89
CA ALA A 198 1.41 -0.68 -27.17
C ALA A 198 2.65 -1.17 -26.43
N ARG A 199 3.83 -1.14 -27.07
CA ARG A 199 5.10 -1.54 -26.45
C ARG A 199 5.37 -0.70 -25.20
N LEU A 200 5.39 0.62 -25.35
CA LEU A 200 5.69 1.53 -24.23
C LEU A 200 4.71 1.36 -23.07
N THR A 201 3.42 1.21 -23.38
CA THR A 201 2.36 1.03 -22.37
C THR A 201 2.52 -0.30 -21.62
N LEU A 202 2.85 -1.39 -22.33
CA LEU A 202 2.98 -2.72 -21.75
C LEU A 202 4.33 -2.95 -21.05
N GLU A 203 5.41 -2.31 -21.52
CA GLU A 203 6.69 -2.25 -20.79
C GLU A 203 6.47 -1.59 -19.42
N GLN A 204 5.74 -0.47 -19.37
CA GLN A 204 5.34 0.16 -18.11
C GLN A 204 4.45 -0.75 -17.25
N ALA A 205 3.53 -1.52 -17.85
CA ALA A 205 2.71 -2.49 -17.12
C ALA A 205 3.58 -3.59 -16.46
N VAL A 206 4.61 -4.07 -17.16
CA VAL A 206 5.59 -5.04 -16.63
C VAL A 206 6.47 -4.41 -15.54
N THR A 207 6.80 -3.12 -15.64
CA THR A 207 7.49 -2.39 -14.55
C THR A 207 6.62 -2.27 -13.30
N VAL A 208 5.33 -1.94 -13.46
CA VAL A 208 4.37 -1.83 -12.34
C VAL A 208 4.18 -3.17 -11.64
N ASN A 209 4.06 -4.26 -12.40
CA ASN A 209 4.00 -5.61 -11.84
C ASN A 209 4.80 -6.60 -12.69
N PRO A 210 6.03 -6.93 -12.27
CA PRO A 210 6.88 -7.90 -12.96
C PRO A 210 6.31 -9.32 -13.02
N GLU A 211 5.38 -9.67 -12.13
CA GLU A 211 4.73 -10.99 -12.08
C GLU A 211 3.46 -11.06 -12.96
N SER A 212 3.10 -9.96 -13.64
CA SER A 212 1.94 -9.94 -14.54
C SER A 212 2.19 -10.74 -15.81
N TRP A 213 1.80 -12.03 -15.79
CA TRP A 213 1.89 -12.90 -16.96
C TRP A 213 1.12 -12.32 -18.17
N MET A 214 0.01 -11.63 -17.94
CA MET A 214 -0.83 -11.08 -19.01
C MET A 214 -0.20 -9.87 -19.69
N ALA A 215 0.45 -8.97 -18.93
CA ALA A 215 1.21 -7.88 -19.49
C ALA A 215 2.39 -8.39 -20.34
N ARG A 216 3.08 -9.43 -19.85
CA ARG A 216 4.20 -10.08 -20.56
C ARG A 216 3.75 -10.78 -21.84
N SER A 217 2.62 -11.48 -21.82
CA SER A 217 2.06 -12.14 -23.00
C SER A 217 1.71 -11.13 -24.11
N LEU A 218 1.03 -10.04 -23.75
CA LEU A 218 0.71 -8.97 -24.71
C LEU A 218 1.98 -8.25 -25.21
N LEU A 219 2.98 -8.05 -24.35
CA LEU A 219 4.25 -7.45 -24.75
C LEU A 219 5.02 -8.37 -25.72
N ALA A 220 4.95 -9.69 -25.53
CA ALA A 220 5.51 -10.65 -26.45
C ALA A 220 4.85 -10.57 -27.84
N ASP A 221 3.53 -10.44 -27.91
CA ASP A 221 2.80 -10.25 -29.18
C ASP A 221 3.20 -8.93 -29.86
N VAL A 222 3.31 -7.83 -29.08
CA VAL A 222 3.83 -6.56 -29.62
C VAL A 222 5.23 -6.74 -30.23
N TYR A 223 6.15 -7.44 -29.56
CA TYR A 223 7.48 -7.68 -30.10
C TYR A 223 7.45 -8.53 -31.38
N LEU A 224 6.54 -9.49 -31.52
CA LEU A 224 6.34 -10.22 -32.79
C LEU A 224 5.90 -9.28 -33.91
N LYS A 225 4.92 -8.41 -33.65
CA LYS A 225 4.43 -7.44 -34.64
C LYS A 225 5.47 -6.36 -34.98
N GLN A 226 6.48 -6.17 -34.12
CA GLN A 226 7.64 -5.33 -34.39
C GLN A 226 8.84 -6.10 -34.96
N GLU A 227 8.65 -7.34 -35.42
CA GLU A 227 9.71 -8.19 -36.01
C GLU A 227 10.92 -8.41 -35.07
N GLN A 228 10.68 -8.48 -33.76
CA GLN A 228 11.69 -8.74 -32.72
C GLN A 228 11.45 -10.10 -32.05
N PRO A 229 11.63 -11.22 -32.77
CA PRO A 229 11.22 -12.54 -32.31
C PRO A 229 11.99 -13.06 -31.10
N GLU A 230 13.25 -12.65 -30.87
CA GLU A 230 14.02 -13.00 -29.68
C GLU A 230 13.42 -12.40 -28.41
N LYS A 231 13.01 -11.12 -28.45
CA LYS A 231 12.36 -10.45 -27.30
C LYS A 231 10.97 -11.00 -27.05
N ALA A 232 10.24 -11.30 -28.12
CA ALA A 232 8.95 -11.96 -28.04
C ALA A 232 9.07 -13.31 -27.33
N LYS A 233 10.02 -14.14 -27.75
CA LYS A 233 10.31 -15.43 -27.13
C LYS A 233 10.56 -15.28 -25.62
N GLN A 234 11.45 -14.36 -25.23
CA GLN A 234 11.80 -14.13 -23.82
C GLN A 234 10.57 -13.74 -22.98
N GLN A 235 9.76 -12.78 -23.45
CA GLN A 235 8.58 -12.35 -22.71
C GLN A 235 7.50 -13.43 -22.65
N ALA A 236 7.34 -14.25 -23.70
CA ALA A 236 6.39 -15.36 -23.71
C ALA A 236 6.81 -16.48 -22.73
N GLU A 237 8.10 -16.83 -22.66
CA GLU A 237 8.62 -17.79 -21.67
C GLU A 237 8.38 -17.30 -20.24
N LEU A 238 8.65 -16.02 -19.96
CA LEU A 238 8.37 -15.41 -18.66
C LEU A 238 6.87 -15.39 -18.35
N ALA A 239 6.02 -15.06 -19.34
CA ALA A 239 4.58 -15.12 -19.15
C ALA A 239 4.12 -16.53 -18.74
N MET A 240 4.65 -17.57 -19.39
CA MET A 240 4.35 -18.95 -19.04
C MET A 240 4.79 -19.32 -17.62
N GLU A 241 6.02 -18.96 -17.23
CA GLU A 241 6.54 -19.19 -15.87
C GLU A 241 5.63 -18.56 -14.81
N LYS A 242 5.23 -17.30 -15.03
CA LYS A 242 4.43 -16.52 -14.06
C LYS A 242 2.95 -16.87 -14.04
N SER A 243 2.43 -17.53 -15.08
CA SER A 243 1.04 -17.97 -15.13
C SER A 243 0.75 -19.16 -14.20
N HIS A 244 1.78 -19.90 -13.75
CA HIS A 244 1.63 -21.18 -13.03
C HIS A 244 0.66 -22.17 -13.72
N GLY A 245 0.52 -22.10 -15.05
CA GLY A 245 -0.39 -22.93 -15.83
C GLY A 245 -1.84 -22.44 -15.88
N ALA A 246 -2.13 -21.22 -15.42
CA ALA A 246 -3.47 -20.63 -15.42
C ALA A 246 -3.95 -20.10 -16.78
N ASP A 247 -3.04 -19.86 -17.74
CA ASP A 247 -3.39 -19.45 -19.11
C ASP A 247 -2.37 -19.98 -20.13
N ASN A 248 -2.85 -20.60 -21.21
CA ASN A 248 -2.03 -21.16 -22.27
C ASN A 248 -1.86 -20.22 -23.47
N SER A 249 -2.44 -19.01 -23.44
CA SER A 249 -2.35 -18.04 -24.54
C SER A 249 -0.91 -17.64 -24.91
N ALA A 250 0.01 -17.60 -23.94
CA ALA A 250 1.43 -17.30 -24.14
C ALA A 250 2.17 -18.41 -24.94
N GLN A 251 1.66 -19.65 -24.95
CA GLN A 251 2.26 -20.76 -25.70
C GLN A 251 2.15 -20.55 -27.22
N LEU A 252 1.08 -19.89 -27.68
CA LEU A 252 0.89 -19.58 -29.09
C LEU A 252 1.86 -18.49 -29.55
N VAL A 253 2.01 -17.43 -28.74
CA VAL A 253 2.98 -16.35 -29.00
C VAL A 253 4.41 -16.90 -28.98
N LEU A 254 4.72 -17.81 -28.05
CA LEU A 254 6.01 -18.51 -28.01
C LEU A 254 6.24 -19.35 -29.27
N ALA A 255 5.24 -20.09 -29.73
CA ALA A 255 5.36 -20.90 -30.94
C ALA A 255 5.59 -20.05 -32.19
N GLU A 256 4.89 -18.92 -32.33
CA GLU A 256 5.10 -17.95 -33.43
C GLU A 256 6.51 -17.37 -33.37
N ALA A 257 6.97 -16.95 -32.18
CA ALA A 257 8.34 -16.47 -31.99
C ALA A 257 9.39 -17.52 -32.42
N LEU A 258 9.22 -18.77 -31.99
CA LEU A 258 10.11 -19.88 -32.35
C LEU A 258 10.09 -20.17 -33.85
N ALA A 259 8.93 -20.07 -34.51
CA ALA A 259 8.83 -20.24 -35.95
C ALA A 259 9.57 -19.13 -36.71
N HIS A 260 9.45 -17.86 -36.29
CA HIS A 260 10.21 -16.73 -36.84
C HIS A 260 11.73 -16.86 -36.64
N LEU A 261 12.16 -17.53 -35.57
CA LEU A 261 13.57 -17.84 -35.29
C LEU A 261 14.09 -19.07 -36.07
N GLY A 262 13.27 -19.69 -36.93
CA GLY A 262 13.64 -20.92 -37.65
C GLY A 262 13.65 -22.18 -36.77
N LYS A 263 13.21 -22.09 -35.50
CA LYS A 263 13.18 -23.18 -34.53
C LYS A 263 11.91 -24.02 -34.67
N LYS A 264 11.70 -24.52 -35.88
CA LYS A 264 10.50 -25.23 -36.35
C LYS A 264 10.06 -26.37 -35.42
N GLN A 265 11.01 -27.18 -34.92
CA GLN A 265 10.69 -28.29 -34.02
C GLN A 265 10.24 -27.83 -32.61
N GLU A 266 10.88 -26.79 -32.07
CA GLU A 266 10.47 -26.20 -30.77
C GLU A 266 9.08 -25.54 -30.90
N ALA A 267 8.80 -24.88 -32.04
CA ALA A 267 7.48 -24.30 -32.34
C ALA A 267 6.38 -25.36 -32.39
N ILE A 268 6.58 -26.48 -33.10
CA ILE A 268 5.62 -27.60 -33.15
C ILE A 268 5.36 -28.16 -31.75
N GLN A 269 6.39 -28.28 -30.91
CA GLN A 269 6.24 -28.76 -29.54
C GLN A 269 5.36 -27.82 -28.70
N ALA A 270 5.57 -26.50 -28.79
CA ALA A 270 4.76 -25.50 -28.09
C ALA A 270 3.29 -25.52 -28.54
N LEU A 271 3.03 -25.60 -29.86
CA LEU A 271 1.65 -25.70 -30.39
C LEU A 271 0.95 -27.00 -29.94
N ARG A 272 1.67 -28.12 -29.87
CA ARG A 272 1.12 -29.39 -29.36
C ARG A 272 0.80 -29.32 -27.87
N ALA A 273 1.63 -28.65 -27.08
CA ALA A 273 1.36 -28.42 -25.66
C ALA A 273 0.08 -27.61 -25.47
N TYR A 274 -0.13 -26.57 -26.29
CA TYR A 274 -1.37 -25.79 -26.31
C TYR A 274 -2.61 -26.63 -26.63
N ILE A 275 -2.53 -27.48 -27.65
CA ILE A 275 -3.64 -28.39 -28.02
C ILE A 275 -3.97 -29.36 -26.87
N GLN A 276 -2.95 -29.84 -26.14
CA GLN A 276 -3.15 -30.76 -25.02
C GLN A 276 -3.72 -30.09 -23.79
N SER A 277 -3.33 -28.85 -23.50
CA SER A 277 -3.81 -28.11 -22.33
C SER A 277 -5.21 -27.54 -22.53
N GLU A 278 -5.61 -27.20 -23.76
CA GLU A 278 -6.93 -26.64 -24.07
C GLU A 278 -7.67 -27.39 -25.20
N PRO A 279 -7.95 -28.70 -25.06
CA PRO A 279 -8.50 -29.51 -26.15
C PRO A 279 -9.91 -29.09 -26.61
N ALA A 280 -10.64 -28.34 -25.77
CA ALA A 280 -11.96 -27.81 -26.07
C ALA A 280 -11.96 -26.35 -26.56
N ASN A 281 -10.78 -25.72 -26.71
CA ASN A 281 -10.71 -24.36 -27.23
C ASN A 281 -11.09 -24.34 -28.72
N ARG A 282 -11.92 -23.37 -29.11
CA ARG A 282 -12.43 -23.19 -30.48
C ARG A 282 -11.32 -23.03 -31.54
N THR A 283 -10.10 -22.72 -31.12
CA THR A 283 -8.94 -22.45 -31.97
C THR A 283 -8.03 -23.65 -32.19
N VAL A 284 -8.26 -24.76 -31.47
CA VAL A 284 -7.51 -26.02 -31.67
C VAL A 284 -7.49 -26.47 -33.14
N PRO A 285 -8.57 -26.38 -33.94
CA PRO A 285 -8.51 -26.77 -35.35
C PRO A 285 -7.54 -25.92 -36.18
N GLU A 286 -7.44 -24.62 -35.90
CA GLU A 286 -6.55 -23.68 -36.59
C GLU A 286 -5.09 -23.95 -36.20
N VAL A 287 -4.85 -24.20 -34.91
CA VAL A 287 -3.53 -24.57 -34.38
C VAL A 287 -3.06 -25.93 -34.92
N GLN A 288 -3.96 -26.91 -35.06
CA GLN A 288 -3.66 -28.20 -35.68
C GLN A 288 -3.25 -28.06 -37.15
N LYS A 289 -3.94 -27.20 -37.90
CA LYS A 289 -3.56 -26.89 -39.29
C LYS A 289 -2.16 -26.27 -39.35
N LEU A 290 -1.84 -25.35 -38.44
CA LEU A 290 -0.52 -24.75 -38.36
C LEU A 290 0.58 -25.78 -38.06
N VAL A 291 0.32 -26.72 -37.14
CA VAL A 291 1.25 -27.85 -36.89
C VAL A 291 1.48 -28.66 -38.16
N GLN A 292 0.43 -28.98 -38.91
CA GLN A 292 0.56 -29.73 -40.18
C GLN A 292 1.35 -28.95 -41.23
N ASP A 293 1.14 -27.64 -41.35
CA ASP A 293 1.88 -26.80 -42.29
C ASP A 293 3.36 -26.67 -41.89
N LEU A 294 3.64 -26.57 -40.59
CA LEU A 294 4.99 -26.62 -40.06
C LEU A 294 5.62 -28.02 -40.18
N GLU A 295 4.89 -29.11 -40.32
CA GLU A 295 5.49 -30.45 -40.50
C GLU A 295 5.84 -30.77 -41.95
N LYS A 296 5.30 -30.03 -42.93
CA LYS A 296 5.60 -30.25 -44.35
C LYS A 296 7.09 -30.02 -44.66
N PRO A 297 7.72 -30.89 -45.47
CA PRO A 297 9.10 -30.71 -45.93
C PRO A 297 9.21 -29.53 -46.90
N GLU A 298 10.31 -28.77 -46.82
CA GLU A 298 10.55 -27.57 -47.66
C GLU A 298 10.51 -27.85 -49.16
N SER A 299 10.66 -29.10 -49.60
CA SER A 299 10.57 -29.50 -51.00
C SER A 299 9.15 -29.41 -51.59
N GLU A 300 8.10 -29.42 -50.77
CA GLU A 300 6.69 -29.34 -51.22
C GLU A 300 6.14 -27.91 -51.26
N SER A 301 6.78 -26.94 -50.59
CA SER A 301 6.36 -25.53 -50.58
C SER A 301 6.82 -24.74 -51.81
N VAL A 302 7.78 -25.26 -52.58
CA VAL A 302 8.35 -24.60 -53.77
C VAL A 302 7.44 -24.72 -55.00
N ALA A 303 6.45 -25.61 -55.02
CA ALA A 303 5.52 -25.73 -56.17
C ALA A 303 4.48 -24.59 -56.27
N THR A 304 4.44 -23.67 -55.29
CA THR A 304 3.57 -22.48 -55.29
C THR A 304 4.34 -21.17 -55.09
N SER A 305 5.67 -21.17 -55.22
CA SER A 305 6.52 -19.99 -55.03
C SER A 305 6.54 -19.04 -56.23
N ALA A 306 5.43 -18.36 -56.45
CA ALA A 306 5.46 -17.00 -56.96
C ALA A 306 4.76 -16.11 -55.92
N SER A 307 5.55 -15.59 -54.97
CA SER A 307 5.16 -14.65 -53.91
C SER A 307 4.44 -15.23 -52.67
N SER A 308 5.21 -15.84 -51.75
CA SER A 308 4.88 -15.74 -50.31
C SER A 308 6.07 -16.06 -49.41
N THR A 309 6.94 -15.08 -49.14
CA THR A 309 7.52 -14.93 -47.79
C THR A 309 6.43 -14.33 -46.90
N ASN A 310 5.27 -14.98 -46.82
CA ASN A 310 4.27 -14.55 -45.86
C ASN A 310 4.73 -15.09 -44.51
N PRO A 311 5.09 -14.23 -43.54
CA PRO A 311 5.23 -14.67 -42.16
C PRO A 311 3.94 -15.41 -41.78
N ILE A 312 4.06 -16.40 -40.89
CA ILE A 312 2.92 -17.11 -40.34
C ILE A 312 2.08 -16.06 -39.60
N GLU A 313 1.15 -15.42 -40.30
CA GLU A 313 0.32 -14.36 -39.74
C GLU A 313 -0.82 -15.03 -38.96
N LEU A 314 -0.60 -15.22 -37.66
CA LEU A 314 -1.65 -15.49 -36.68
C LEU A 314 -2.55 -14.23 -36.43
N SER A 315 -2.33 -13.16 -37.20
CA SER A 315 -3.02 -11.87 -37.12
C SER A 315 -4.47 -11.99 -37.56
N GLY A 316 -5.33 -12.17 -36.58
CA GLY A 316 -6.78 -12.35 -36.76
C GLY A 316 -7.40 -13.14 -35.62
N MET A 317 -6.58 -13.80 -34.81
CA MET A 317 -7.03 -14.55 -33.64
C MET A 317 -7.21 -13.67 -32.39
N ASP A 318 -7.70 -12.43 -32.56
CA ASP A 318 -8.08 -11.50 -31.48
C ASP A 318 -9.18 -12.11 -30.56
N GLN A 319 -9.84 -13.15 -31.10
CA GLN A 319 -10.77 -14.04 -30.41
C GLN A 319 -10.10 -15.00 -29.40
N LEU A 320 -8.79 -15.25 -29.47
CA LEU A 320 -8.05 -16.09 -28.50
C LEU A 320 -7.88 -15.41 -27.15
N ILE A 321 -7.61 -14.09 -27.14
CA ILE A 321 -7.43 -13.28 -25.92
C ILE A 321 -8.79 -12.87 -25.33
N ALA A 322 -9.91 -13.24 -25.98
CA ALA A 322 -11.25 -12.97 -25.47
C ALA A 322 -11.54 -13.71 -24.13
N ALA A 323 -10.88 -14.84 -23.89
CA ALA A 323 -10.98 -15.58 -22.63
C ALA A 323 -10.31 -14.85 -21.43
N THR A 324 -9.45 -13.87 -21.71
CA THR A 324 -8.60 -13.19 -20.72
C THR A 324 -8.75 -11.68 -20.76
N THR A 325 -9.93 -11.17 -21.17
CA THR A 325 -10.32 -9.84 -20.67
C THR A 325 -10.18 -9.91 -19.16
N PRO A 326 -9.34 -9.09 -18.48
CA PRO A 326 -9.30 -9.13 -17.03
C PRO A 326 -10.73 -9.02 -16.56
N LYS A 327 -11.23 -10.09 -15.93
CA LYS A 327 -12.55 -10.03 -15.30
C LYS A 327 -12.47 -8.78 -14.45
N PRO A 328 -13.43 -7.84 -14.54
CA PRO A 328 -13.40 -6.64 -13.74
C PRO A 328 -13.32 -7.09 -12.28
N SER A 329 -12.11 -7.19 -11.75
CA SER A 329 -11.84 -7.63 -10.40
C SER A 329 -11.99 -6.36 -9.60
N LEU A 330 -12.82 -6.40 -8.57
CA LEU A 330 -12.54 -5.46 -7.50
C LEU A 330 -11.13 -5.79 -7.01
N GLY A 331 -10.35 -4.75 -6.75
CA GLY A 331 -8.98 -4.90 -6.31
C GLY A 331 -8.85 -5.88 -5.15
N ASN A 332 -7.61 -6.25 -4.83
CA ASN A 332 -7.31 -7.12 -3.69
C ASN A 332 -8.18 -6.71 -2.49
N TRP A 333 -8.91 -7.68 -1.92
CA TRP A 333 -9.85 -7.45 -0.82
C TRP A 333 -9.17 -6.83 0.41
N GLN A 334 -7.86 -6.99 0.50
CA GLN A 334 -6.95 -6.33 1.42
C GLN A 334 -5.73 -5.77 0.66
N PRO A 335 -4.99 -4.81 1.21
CA PRO A 335 -3.71 -4.37 0.68
C PRO A 335 -2.72 -5.53 0.48
N GLY A 336 -1.72 -5.34 -0.38
CA GLY A 336 -0.56 -6.24 -0.41
C GLY A 336 0.14 -6.25 0.95
N GLY A 337 0.84 -7.34 1.26
CA GLY A 337 1.59 -7.44 2.51
C GLY A 337 2.67 -6.36 2.61
N ILE A 338 3.07 -6.02 3.83
CA ILE A 338 4.04 -4.95 4.12
C ILE A 338 5.41 -5.18 3.45
N ASP A 339 5.74 -6.42 3.10
CA ASP A 339 6.98 -6.76 2.38
C ASP A 339 6.78 -6.95 0.87
N ASP A 340 5.53 -7.01 0.38
CA ASP A 340 5.22 -7.21 -1.05
C ASP A 340 5.49 -5.94 -1.86
N HIS A 341 5.31 -4.78 -1.22
CA HIS A 341 5.62 -3.46 -1.79
C HIS A 341 6.57 -2.72 -0.85
N LYS A 342 7.78 -2.45 -1.34
CA LYS A 342 8.71 -1.55 -0.65
C LYS A 342 8.41 -0.12 -1.05
N PRO A 343 7.99 0.75 -0.13
CA PRO A 343 7.75 2.15 -0.47
C PRO A 343 9.03 2.78 -1.03
N ALA A 344 8.86 3.71 -1.96
CA ALA A 344 9.99 4.45 -2.51
C ALA A 344 10.71 5.24 -1.40
N VAL A 345 12.03 5.15 -1.38
CA VAL A 345 12.91 5.95 -0.51
C VAL A 345 13.87 6.75 -1.37
N THR A 346 14.30 7.88 -0.84
CA THR A 346 15.21 8.81 -1.51
C THR A 346 16.58 8.16 -1.66
N ALA A 347 17.05 7.99 -2.89
CA ALA A 347 18.33 7.35 -3.17
C ALA A 347 19.50 8.15 -2.56
N GLY A 348 20.47 7.46 -1.98
CA GLY A 348 21.69 8.09 -1.43
C GLY A 348 21.52 8.81 -0.10
N VAL A 349 20.34 8.74 0.54
CA VAL A 349 20.10 9.30 1.87
C VAL A 349 20.28 8.21 2.92
N SER A 350 21.28 8.36 3.77
CA SER A 350 21.51 7.43 4.88
C SER A 350 20.58 7.73 6.05
N CYS A 351 19.84 6.72 6.52
CA CYS A 351 18.96 6.89 7.68
C CYS A 351 19.76 6.92 9.00
N PRO A 352 19.55 7.94 9.86
CA PRO A 352 20.11 7.96 11.20
C PRO A 352 19.29 7.05 12.15
N ALA A 353 19.37 5.74 11.93
CA ALA A 353 18.47 4.74 12.53
C ALA A 353 18.34 4.84 14.06
N GLU A 354 19.45 4.98 14.78
CA GLU A 354 19.45 5.12 16.25
C GLU A 354 18.65 6.35 16.70
N ALA A 355 18.93 7.52 16.13
CA ALA A 355 18.24 8.77 16.47
C ALA A 355 16.73 8.72 16.13
N VAL A 356 16.37 8.09 15.01
CA VAL A 356 14.96 7.94 14.60
C VAL A 356 14.22 7.01 15.57
N ILE A 357 14.79 5.84 15.88
CA ILE A 357 14.15 4.85 16.76
C ILE A 357 14.10 5.35 18.20
N ASP A 358 15.15 6.03 18.68
CA ASP A 358 15.18 6.68 20.00
C ASP A 358 14.21 7.86 20.08
N GLY A 359 14.18 8.71 19.06
CA GLY A 359 13.26 9.83 18.96
C GLY A 359 11.81 9.37 18.99
N ALA A 360 11.45 8.39 18.16
CA ALA A 360 10.11 7.82 18.14
C ALA A 360 9.76 7.14 19.47
N GLY A 361 10.70 6.39 20.06
CA GLY A 361 10.50 5.79 21.38
C GLY A 361 10.26 6.82 22.48
N LYS A 362 10.97 7.96 22.44
CA LYS A 362 10.72 9.08 23.35
C LYS A 362 9.32 9.66 23.16
N ARG A 363 8.85 9.87 21.92
CA ARG A 363 7.49 10.35 21.65
C ARG A 363 6.42 9.40 22.16
N VAL A 364 6.63 8.11 21.96
CA VAL A 364 5.72 7.09 22.47
C VAL A 364 5.71 7.04 23.99
N LYS A 365 6.88 7.21 24.62
CA LYS A 365 6.96 7.32 26.09
C LYS A 365 6.25 8.58 26.60
N GLU A 366 6.43 9.73 25.95
CA GLU A 366 5.73 10.98 26.26
C GLU A 366 4.20 10.78 26.18
N LEU A 367 3.72 10.06 25.16
CA LEU A 367 2.31 9.69 25.06
C LEU A 367 1.87 8.81 26.23
N VAL A 368 2.62 7.76 26.58
CA VAL A 368 2.29 6.87 27.72
C VAL A 368 2.29 7.62 29.06
N ASP A 369 3.29 8.49 29.28
CA ASP A 369 3.44 9.24 30.52
C ASP A 369 2.38 10.35 30.66
N GLY A 370 2.06 11.03 29.55
CA GLY A 370 1.12 12.16 29.53
C GLY A 370 -0.35 11.75 29.45
N LEU A 371 -0.66 10.53 29.00
CA LEU A 371 -2.02 10.08 28.78
C LEU A 371 -2.56 9.27 29.96
N ALA A 372 -3.08 9.96 30.98
CA ALA A 372 -3.83 9.27 32.03
C ALA A 372 -5.12 8.63 31.47
N ARG A 373 -5.87 9.39 30.65
CA ARG A 373 -7.12 8.96 30.02
C ARG A 373 -7.59 10.00 28.99
N PHE A 374 -8.03 9.55 27.82
CA PHE A 374 -8.75 10.40 26.86
C PHE A 374 -10.07 9.79 26.45
N ASP A 375 -10.99 10.67 26.10
CA ASP A 375 -12.24 10.33 25.44
C ASP A 375 -12.19 10.77 23.99
N ALA A 376 -12.93 10.06 23.15
CA ALA A 376 -13.19 10.42 21.78
C ALA A 376 -14.59 9.93 21.38
N ILE A 377 -15.06 10.41 20.24
CA ILE A 377 -16.15 9.78 19.53
C ILE A 377 -15.52 8.86 18.48
N GLU A 378 -15.81 7.57 18.57
CA GLU A 378 -15.36 6.58 17.60
C GLU A 378 -16.50 6.26 16.63
N SER A 379 -16.23 6.34 15.33
CA SER A 379 -17.13 5.83 14.30
C SER A 379 -16.49 4.62 13.62
N MET A 380 -17.17 3.47 13.68
CA MET A 380 -16.72 2.22 13.10
C MET A 380 -17.60 1.80 11.92
N LEU A 381 -16.97 1.48 10.80
CA LEU A 381 -17.56 0.77 9.67
C LEU A 381 -17.08 -0.67 9.70
N HIS A 382 -17.99 -1.64 9.65
CA HIS A 382 -17.71 -3.06 9.53
C HIS A 382 -18.33 -3.60 8.23
N GLU A 383 -17.55 -4.37 7.47
CA GLU A 383 -17.96 -5.04 6.24
C GLU A 383 -17.52 -6.51 6.27
N ASP A 384 -18.48 -7.45 6.14
CA ASP A 384 -18.21 -8.87 5.87
C ASP A 384 -18.06 -9.05 4.35
N LEU A 385 -16.92 -9.56 3.90
CA LEU A 385 -16.53 -9.61 2.50
C LEU A 385 -16.69 -11.01 1.91
N ASP A 386 -17.10 -11.09 0.65
CA ASP A 386 -17.09 -12.34 -0.12
C ASP A 386 -15.68 -12.68 -0.67
N GLU A 387 -15.60 -13.80 -1.39
CA GLU A 387 -14.35 -14.27 -2.01
C GLU A 387 -13.77 -13.28 -3.03
N LEU A 388 -14.56 -12.33 -3.51
CA LEU A 388 -14.18 -11.29 -4.47
C LEU A 388 -13.85 -9.96 -3.78
N GLY A 389 -13.85 -9.89 -2.45
CA GLY A 389 -13.59 -8.69 -1.67
C GLY A 389 -14.75 -7.70 -1.63
N LEU A 390 -15.97 -8.14 -1.99
CA LEU A 390 -17.17 -7.30 -1.95
C LEU A 390 -17.91 -7.45 -0.63
N PRO A 391 -18.45 -6.36 -0.07
CA PRO A 391 -19.23 -6.44 1.16
C PRO A 391 -20.55 -7.19 0.94
N LYS A 392 -20.66 -8.38 1.53
CA LYS A 392 -21.91 -9.14 1.75
C LYS A 392 -22.84 -8.39 2.70
N SER A 393 -22.27 -7.84 3.76
CA SER A 393 -22.99 -7.04 4.75
C SER A 393 -22.18 -5.80 5.14
N LYS A 394 -22.87 -4.79 5.66
CA LYS A 394 -22.26 -3.52 6.05
C LYS A 394 -23.00 -2.94 7.25
N VAL A 395 -22.26 -2.68 8.31
CA VAL A 395 -22.77 -2.09 9.56
C VAL A 395 -21.93 -0.87 9.90
N SER A 396 -22.58 0.18 10.41
CA SER A 396 -21.88 1.37 10.92
C SER A 396 -22.34 1.63 12.33
N LEU A 397 -21.38 1.74 13.24
CA LEU A 397 -21.57 1.93 14.67
C LEU A 397 -20.84 3.20 15.11
N LYS A 398 -21.33 3.80 16.19
CA LYS A 398 -20.74 4.99 16.79
C LYS A 398 -20.70 4.81 18.30
N PHE A 399 -19.55 5.09 18.90
CA PHE A 399 -19.30 4.86 20.31
C PHE A 399 -18.82 6.14 21.00
N ASP A 400 -19.24 6.30 22.26
CA ASP A 400 -18.49 7.13 23.20
C ASP A 400 -17.29 6.28 23.64
N TYR A 401 -16.11 6.63 23.16
CA TYR A 401 -14.89 5.87 23.32
C TYR A 401 -14.02 6.48 24.42
N VAL A 402 -13.50 5.64 25.28
CA VAL A 402 -12.58 6.01 26.35
C VAL A 402 -11.38 5.08 26.29
N ALA A 403 -10.18 5.64 26.34
CA ALA A 403 -8.96 4.87 26.50
C ALA A 403 -8.10 5.45 27.62
N SER A 404 -7.56 4.57 28.45
CA SER A 404 -6.52 4.89 29.43
C SER A 404 -5.32 4.01 29.22
N ILE A 405 -4.14 4.61 29.37
CA ILE A 405 -2.87 3.94 29.15
C ILE A 405 -2.07 4.08 30.44
N SER A 406 -1.43 3.00 30.87
CA SER A 406 -0.58 3.03 32.05
C SER A 406 0.60 2.08 31.93
N GLU A 407 1.76 2.48 32.46
CA GLU A 407 2.91 1.59 32.65
C GLU A 407 2.99 1.20 34.13
N LYS A 408 2.46 0.04 34.51
CA LYS A 408 2.53 -0.41 35.92
C LYS A 408 3.95 -0.79 36.34
N LYS A 409 4.72 -1.33 35.40
CA LYS A 409 6.15 -1.69 35.54
C LYS A 409 6.84 -1.52 34.19
N PRO A 410 8.15 -1.24 34.15
CA PRO A 410 8.89 -1.16 32.90
C PRO A 410 8.64 -2.39 32.00
N GLY A 411 8.08 -2.15 30.81
CA GLY A 411 7.79 -3.19 29.82
C GLY A 411 6.41 -3.85 29.95
N ILE A 412 5.62 -3.43 30.95
CA ILE A 412 4.23 -3.84 31.13
C ILE A 412 3.36 -2.59 31.00
N LEU A 413 3.06 -2.30 29.75
CA LEU A 413 2.10 -1.30 29.35
C LEU A 413 0.71 -1.93 29.31
N LEU A 414 -0.29 -1.22 29.82
CA LEU A 414 -1.69 -1.63 29.84
C LEU A 414 -2.52 -0.58 29.12
N VAL A 415 -3.44 -1.08 28.29
CA VAL A 415 -4.42 -0.25 27.57
C VAL A 415 -5.80 -0.74 27.95
N ASP A 416 -6.53 0.09 28.67
CA ASP A 416 -7.92 -0.16 29.02
C ASP A 416 -8.81 0.70 28.12
N GLU A 417 -9.70 0.03 27.38
CA GLU A 417 -10.61 0.66 26.42
C GLU A 417 -12.05 0.35 26.78
N PHE A 418 -12.88 1.39 26.78
CA PHE A 418 -14.30 1.33 27.06
C PHE A 418 -15.10 2.01 25.95
N ARG A 419 -16.27 1.43 25.65
CA ARG A 419 -17.27 1.96 24.71
C ARG A 419 -18.62 1.95 25.38
N ASN A 420 -19.49 2.92 25.09
CA ASN A 420 -20.86 2.92 25.60
C ASN A 420 -21.69 1.72 25.09
N TRP A 421 -22.47 1.08 25.99
CA TRP A 421 -23.46 0.00 25.76
C TRP A 421 -23.03 -1.22 24.88
N HIS A 422 -21.80 -1.30 24.37
CA HIS A 422 -21.33 -2.31 23.39
C HIS A 422 -19.91 -2.81 23.70
N SER A 423 -19.55 -2.95 24.97
CA SER A 423 -18.18 -3.26 25.38
C SER A 423 -17.83 -4.75 25.29
N GLN A 424 -18.82 -5.62 25.11
CA GLN A 424 -18.61 -7.06 25.02
C GLN A 424 -18.44 -7.49 23.55
N ALA A 425 -17.75 -8.60 23.32
CA ALA A 425 -17.46 -9.02 21.96
C ALA A 425 -18.76 -9.42 21.23
N GLU A 426 -19.75 -9.91 21.96
CA GLU A 426 -21.11 -10.24 21.51
C GLU A 426 -21.81 -9.06 20.81
N ASP A 427 -21.47 -7.83 21.16
CA ASP A 427 -22.10 -6.62 20.65
C ASP A 427 -21.56 -6.18 19.26
N PHE A 428 -20.50 -6.84 18.78
CA PHE A 428 -19.93 -6.60 17.46
C PHE A 428 -20.62 -7.46 16.39
N PRO A 429 -20.75 -6.99 15.13
CA PRO A 429 -21.51 -7.69 14.08
C PRO A 429 -21.08 -9.14 13.79
N ASP A 430 -19.82 -9.45 14.05
CA ASP A 430 -19.15 -10.75 13.86
C ASP A 430 -18.71 -11.38 15.19
N HIS A 431 -19.14 -10.81 16.31
CA HIS A 431 -18.74 -11.18 17.67
C HIS A 431 -17.23 -11.00 17.98
N ILE A 432 -16.55 -10.09 17.27
CA ILE A 432 -15.13 -9.78 17.43
C ILE A 432 -14.96 -8.31 17.88
N ALA A 433 -14.54 -8.08 19.12
CA ALA A 433 -14.21 -6.75 19.61
C ALA A 433 -12.78 -6.34 19.21
N THR A 434 -12.65 -5.21 18.49
CA THR A 434 -11.34 -4.60 18.20
C THR A 434 -10.91 -3.70 19.35
N ARG A 435 -9.74 -3.97 19.93
CA ARG A 435 -9.06 -3.10 20.90
C ARG A 435 -7.56 -3.06 20.57
N GLY A 436 -6.84 -2.12 21.14
CA GLY A 436 -5.39 -1.94 20.99
C GLY A 436 -4.95 -0.97 19.91
N LEU A 437 -5.87 -0.25 19.26
CA LEU A 437 -5.51 0.65 18.16
C LEU A 437 -4.55 1.78 18.59
N PRO A 438 -4.74 2.44 19.76
CA PRO A 438 -3.76 3.41 20.26
C PRO A 438 -2.40 2.79 20.61
N ALA A 439 -2.37 1.48 20.85
CA ALA A 439 -1.22 0.76 21.38
C ALA A 439 -0.25 0.25 20.30
N LEU A 440 -0.63 0.30 19.02
CA LEU A 440 0.26 -0.18 17.95
C LEU A 440 1.58 0.57 17.90
N ALA A 441 1.57 1.87 18.17
CA ALA A 441 2.78 2.68 18.26
C ALA A 441 3.74 2.20 19.37
N PHE A 442 3.25 1.41 20.34
CA PHE A 442 4.04 0.95 21.47
C PHE A 442 5.11 -0.07 21.11
N VAL A 443 5.12 -0.59 19.88
CA VAL A 443 6.28 -1.30 19.33
C VAL A 443 7.56 -0.46 19.45
N PHE A 444 7.47 0.88 19.43
CA PHE A 444 8.60 1.79 19.60
C PHE A 444 8.88 2.18 21.06
N HIS A 445 8.01 1.84 22.02
CA HIS A 445 8.21 2.22 23.42
C HIS A 445 9.56 1.68 23.93
N PRO A 446 10.35 2.46 24.72
CA PRO A 446 11.72 2.07 25.09
C PRO A 446 11.83 0.70 25.79
N SER A 447 10.82 0.31 26.56
CA SER A 447 10.76 -0.98 27.26
C SER A 447 10.23 -2.14 26.39
N VAL A 448 9.72 -1.87 25.19
CA VAL A 448 9.10 -2.85 24.28
C VAL A 448 9.93 -3.07 23.02
N ARG A 449 10.52 -2.00 22.46
CA ARG A 449 11.22 -2.02 21.16
C ARG A 449 12.31 -3.08 21.04
N GLY A 450 12.94 -3.49 22.15
CA GLY A 450 13.94 -4.56 22.17
C GLY A 450 13.39 -5.95 21.80
N ASN A 451 12.06 -6.12 21.78
CA ASN A 451 11.39 -7.33 21.31
C ASN A 451 11.31 -7.42 19.79
N PHE A 452 11.63 -6.35 19.07
CA PHE A 452 11.53 -6.25 17.62
C PHE A 452 12.92 -6.09 16.99
N GLU A 453 13.10 -6.70 15.82
CA GLU A 453 14.14 -6.30 14.88
C GLU A 453 13.63 -5.06 14.14
N MET A 454 14.39 -3.97 14.18
CA MET A 454 14.01 -2.70 13.56
C MET A 454 15.07 -2.29 12.53
N ASN A 455 14.64 -2.01 11.31
CA ASN A 455 15.50 -1.56 10.24
C ASN A 455 14.95 -0.26 9.65
N CYS A 456 15.76 0.80 9.65
CA CYS A 456 15.38 2.03 8.98
C CYS A 456 15.68 1.91 7.48
N GLU A 457 14.64 1.91 6.66
CA GLU A 457 14.70 1.66 5.22
C GLU A 457 15.12 2.90 4.42
N GLY A 458 14.85 4.10 4.94
CA GLY A 458 15.25 5.36 4.30
C GLY A 458 14.24 6.49 4.44
N LEU A 459 14.51 7.60 3.74
CA LEU A 459 13.67 8.79 3.73
C LEU A 459 12.61 8.69 2.63
N GLY A 460 11.33 8.64 3.00
CA GLY A 460 10.20 8.69 2.07
C GLY A 460 9.26 9.86 2.39
N THR A 461 8.02 9.78 1.91
CA THR A 461 6.97 10.74 2.24
C THR A 461 5.71 10.08 2.79
N TRP A 462 4.99 10.84 3.60
CA TRP A 462 3.60 10.56 3.93
C TRP A 462 2.81 11.86 4.01
N ASP A 463 1.71 11.96 3.28
CA ASP A 463 0.83 13.15 3.24
C ASP A 463 1.59 14.49 3.02
N GLY A 464 2.61 14.47 2.16
CA GLY A 464 3.45 15.64 1.85
C GLY A 464 4.49 16.01 2.91
N ALA A 465 4.58 15.27 4.03
CA ALA A 465 5.64 15.39 5.02
C ALA A 465 6.77 14.40 4.75
N SER A 466 8.01 14.78 5.05
CA SER A 466 9.16 13.87 4.99
C SER A 466 9.12 12.90 6.16
N THR A 467 9.30 11.62 5.89
CA THR A 467 9.20 10.58 6.91
C THR A 467 10.30 9.55 6.78
N TRP A 468 10.91 9.15 7.89
CA TRP A 468 11.75 7.97 7.97
C TRP A 468 10.89 6.72 8.02
N LEU A 469 11.16 5.78 7.12
CA LEU A 469 10.48 4.50 7.08
C LEU A 469 11.27 3.52 7.94
N VAL A 470 10.60 2.95 8.95
CA VAL A 470 11.20 1.94 9.82
C VAL A 470 10.36 0.67 9.74
N ARG A 471 10.95 -0.37 9.15
CA ARG A 471 10.41 -1.73 9.21
C ARG A 471 10.68 -2.32 10.59
N PHE A 472 9.70 -2.98 11.18
CA PHE A 472 9.86 -3.74 12.40
C PHE A 472 9.33 -5.17 12.25
N GLN A 473 9.91 -6.12 12.95
CA GLN A 473 9.44 -7.50 13.01
C GLN A 473 9.67 -8.10 14.38
N GLN A 474 8.65 -8.75 14.93
CA GLN A 474 8.73 -9.44 16.21
C GLN A 474 9.84 -10.50 16.15
N ARG A 475 10.77 -10.45 17.10
CA ARG A 475 11.83 -11.45 17.24
C ARG A 475 11.28 -12.74 17.83
N GLU A 476 11.79 -13.86 17.34
CA GLU A 476 11.40 -15.19 17.83
C GLU A 476 11.95 -15.49 19.24
N ASP A 477 13.10 -14.91 19.61
CA ASP A 477 13.74 -15.10 20.92
C ASP A 477 13.18 -14.22 22.04
N LYS A 478 12.17 -13.39 21.74
CA LYS A 478 11.61 -12.40 22.66
C LYS A 478 10.11 -12.62 22.90
N PRO A 479 9.55 -12.06 23.98
CA PRO A 479 8.11 -12.09 24.22
C PRO A 479 7.35 -11.46 23.04
N HIS A 480 6.29 -12.12 22.58
CA HIS A 480 5.41 -11.68 21.49
C HIS A 480 4.02 -11.29 22.01
N ASN A 481 3.98 -10.59 23.15
CA ASN A 481 2.77 -10.17 23.85
C ASN A 481 2.27 -8.77 23.42
N THR A 482 2.77 -8.26 22.30
CA THR A 482 2.37 -6.95 21.78
C THR A 482 0.97 -6.98 21.18
N GLN A 483 0.57 -8.11 20.59
CA GLN A 483 -0.79 -8.36 20.16
C GLN A 483 -1.26 -9.74 20.61
N GLU A 484 -2.55 -9.86 20.92
CA GLU A 484 -3.15 -11.12 21.33
C GLU A 484 -4.61 -11.25 20.88
N TYR A 485 -5.03 -12.48 20.61
CA TYR A 485 -6.41 -12.87 20.42
C TYR A 485 -6.89 -13.64 21.65
N VAL A 486 -8.05 -13.27 22.19
CA VAL A 486 -8.72 -14.03 23.23
C VAL A 486 -9.90 -14.77 22.59
N VAL A 487 -9.79 -16.09 22.46
CA VAL A 487 -10.83 -16.95 21.87
C VAL A 487 -11.26 -17.97 22.91
N ASN A 488 -12.55 -17.98 23.26
CA ASN A 488 -13.13 -18.85 24.29
C ASN A 488 -12.35 -18.81 25.62
N GLY A 489 -11.94 -17.60 26.03
CA GLY A 489 -11.16 -17.37 27.26
C GLY A 489 -9.69 -17.82 27.21
N LYS A 490 -9.21 -18.35 26.09
CA LYS A 490 -7.80 -18.73 25.87
C LYS A 490 -7.08 -17.62 25.10
N VAL A 491 -5.89 -17.27 25.58
CA VAL A 491 -5.03 -16.23 24.97
C VAL A 491 -4.12 -16.86 23.91
N TYR A 492 -4.09 -16.24 22.75
CA TYR A 492 -3.22 -16.57 21.62
C TYR A 492 -2.37 -15.34 21.30
N HIS A 493 -1.07 -15.41 21.56
CA HIS A 493 -0.16 -14.32 21.27
C HIS A 493 0.16 -14.24 19.77
N VAL A 494 0.24 -13.03 19.24
CA VAL A 494 0.44 -12.77 17.81
C VAL A 494 1.79 -12.12 17.59
N SER A 495 2.62 -12.77 16.79
CA SER A 495 3.83 -12.17 16.26
C SER A 495 3.51 -11.29 15.07
N VAL A 496 3.89 -10.02 15.13
CA VAL A 496 3.62 -9.03 14.07
C VAL A 496 4.89 -8.49 13.43
N LYS A 497 4.77 -8.12 12.17
CA LYS A 497 5.73 -7.33 11.41
C LYS A 497 5.03 -6.12 10.85
N GLY A 498 5.76 -5.07 10.49
CA GLY A 498 5.14 -3.86 9.99
C GLY A 498 6.13 -2.80 9.60
N ARG A 499 5.59 -1.63 9.28
CA ARG A 499 6.35 -0.44 8.91
C ARG A 499 5.74 0.79 9.52
N ALA A 500 6.58 1.67 10.05
CA ALA A 500 6.18 2.96 10.57
C ALA A 500 6.75 4.10 9.71
N TRP A 501 5.94 5.12 9.50
CA TRP A 501 6.35 6.40 8.94
C TRP A 501 6.54 7.36 10.11
N ILE A 502 7.78 7.76 10.34
CA ILE A 502 8.19 8.60 11.45
C ILE A 502 8.55 9.98 10.88
N ALA A 503 7.83 11.02 11.27
CA ALA A 503 8.06 12.39 10.82
C ALA A 503 9.52 12.79 11.04
N ALA A 504 10.18 13.24 9.98
CA ALA A 504 11.63 13.49 9.99
C ALA A 504 12.03 14.67 10.90
N ASP A 505 11.07 15.54 11.24
CA ASP A 505 11.27 16.77 12.01
C ASP A 505 11.05 16.60 13.52
N THR A 506 10.04 15.80 13.87
CA THR A 506 9.50 15.69 15.23
C THR A 506 9.67 14.31 15.83
N TYR A 507 10.02 13.31 15.00
CA TYR A 507 10.01 11.88 15.33
C TYR A 507 8.64 11.33 15.74
N GLN A 508 7.56 12.03 15.42
CA GLN A 508 6.21 11.52 15.65
C GLN A 508 5.92 10.38 14.66
N ILE A 509 5.38 9.28 15.16
CA ILE A 509 4.83 8.22 14.29
C ILE A 509 3.56 8.80 13.68
N VAL A 510 3.54 9.02 12.36
CA VAL A 510 2.38 9.59 11.64
C VAL A 510 1.53 8.50 10.99
N ARG A 511 2.12 7.35 10.69
CA ARG A 511 1.43 6.16 10.20
C ARG A 511 2.16 4.91 10.65
N LEU A 512 1.39 3.85 10.89
CA LEU A 512 1.90 2.51 11.12
C LEU A 512 1.05 1.50 10.36
N GLU A 513 1.69 0.56 9.68
CA GLU A 513 1.06 -0.64 9.12
C GLU A 513 1.63 -1.91 9.76
N SER A 514 0.82 -2.97 9.87
CA SER A 514 1.28 -4.24 10.41
C SER A 514 0.55 -5.45 9.85
N ASP A 515 1.29 -6.53 9.64
CA ASP A 515 0.83 -7.86 9.27
C ASP A 515 1.21 -8.91 10.32
N LEU A 516 0.62 -10.10 10.19
CA LEU A 516 1.12 -11.30 10.85
C LEU A 516 2.52 -11.65 10.33
N VAL A 517 3.41 -12.06 11.24
CA VAL A 517 4.64 -12.77 10.85
C VAL A 517 4.27 -14.13 10.24
N ARG A 518 3.26 -14.79 10.82
CA ARG A 518 2.76 -16.09 10.35
C ARG A 518 1.28 -16.30 10.74
N PRO A 519 0.52 -17.09 9.97
CA PRO A 519 -0.84 -17.52 10.34
C PRO A 519 -0.89 -18.23 11.70
N ILE A 520 -2.08 -18.24 12.32
CA ILE A 520 -2.37 -18.99 13.56
C ILE A 520 -3.50 -19.99 13.27
N PRO A 521 -3.17 -21.21 12.79
CA PRO A 521 -4.15 -22.20 12.38
C PRO A 521 -5.09 -22.65 13.51
N GLU A 522 -4.64 -22.62 14.76
CA GLU A 522 -5.41 -23.05 15.94
C GLU A 522 -6.70 -22.25 16.14
N ILE A 523 -6.70 -21.00 15.68
CA ILE A 523 -7.88 -20.13 15.68
C ILE A 523 -8.34 -19.75 14.26
N GLN A 524 -7.77 -20.40 13.23
CA GLN A 524 -8.02 -20.10 11.82
C GLN A 524 -7.85 -18.62 11.47
N LEU A 525 -6.83 -17.98 12.03
CA LEU A 525 -6.41 -16.64 11.64
C LEU A 525 -5.36 -16.77 10.54
N PHE A 526 -5.76 -16.55 9.29
CA PHE A 526 -4.91 -16.78 8.12
C PHE A 526 -4.18 -15.52 7.66
N SER A 527 -4.81 -14.36 7.75
CA SER A 527 -4.19 -13.07 7.43
C SER A 527 -4.78 -11.96 8.28
N GLN A 528 -3.97 -10.94 8.53
CA GLN A 528 -4.35 -9.70 9.17
C GLN A 528 -3.48 -8.60 8.58
N HIS A 529 -4.08 -7.49 8.18
CA HIS A 529 -3.39 -6.27 7.76
C HIS A 529 -4.04 -5.07 8.44
N TRP A 530 -3.27 -4.35 9.25
CA TRP A 530 -3.73 -3.18 9.99
C TRP A 530 -2.99 -1.95 9.50
N THR A 531 -3.69 -0.83 9.36
CA THR A 531 -3.09 0.48 9.16
C THR A 531 -3.69 1.46 10.15
N VAL A 532 -2.86 2.32 10.73
CA VAL A 532 -3.28 3.37 11.67
C VAL A 532 -2.56 4.65 11.33
N ASP A 533 -3.33 5.71 11.11
CA ASP A 533 -2.84 7.07 10.92
C ASP A 533 -2.99 7.84 12.23
N TYR A 534 -1.91 8.49 12.65
CA TYR A 534 -1.85 9.30 13.87
C TYR A 534 -1.75 10.77 13.49
N GLY A 535 -2.30 11.64 14.33
CA GLY A 535 -2.20 13.07 14.11
C GLY A 535 -2.32 13.88 15.40
N PRO A 536 -1.90 15.15 15.35
CA PRO A 536 -1.93 16.02 16.52
C PRO A 536 -3.37 16.25 16.98
N VAL A 537 -3.52 16.26 18.30
CA VAL A 537 -4.74 16.64 19.01
C VAL A 537 -4.36 17.67 20.04
N LYS A 538 -4.81 18.90 19.81
CA LYS A 538 -4.60 20.00 20.75
C LYS A 538 -5.67 19.96 21.82
N PHE A 539 -5.24 20.08 23.07
CA PHE A 539 -6.08 20.20 24.25
C PHE A 539 -5.84 21.57 24.89
N PRO A 540 -6.52 22.64 24.42
CA PRO A 540 -6.21 24.01 24.82
C PRO A 540 -6.38 24.26 26.32
N ARG A 541 -7.26 23.51 26.99
CA ARG A 541 -7.50 23.65 28.44
C ARG A 541 -6.31 23.16 29.27
N GLN A 542 -5.58 22.17 28.79
CA GLN A 542 -4.40 21.59 29.44
C GLN A 542 -3.09 22.13 28.86
N ASN A 543 -3.15 22.93 27.79
CA ASN A 543 -1.99 23.40 27.04
C ASN A 543 -1.10 22.23 26.54
N GLU A 544 -1.74 21.12 26.17
CA GLU A 544 -1.09 19.90 25.72
C GLU A 544 -1.43 19.59 24.26
N GLU A 545 -0.52 18.90 23.58
CA GLU A 545 -0.74 18.35 22.24
C GLU A 545 -0.28 16.89 22.22
N LEU A 546 -1.18 15.97 21.88
CA LEU A 546 -0.90 14.54 21.82
C LEU A 546 -1.08 14.01 20.40
N TRP A 547 -0.23 13.06 19.99
CA TRP A 547 -0.43 12.32 18.75
C TRP A 547 -1.30 11.11 19.03
N LEU A 548 -2.56 11.16 18.58
CA LEU A 548 -3.56 10.12 18.82
C LEU A 548 -4.03 9.52 17.48
N PRO A 549 -4.49 8.25 17.48
CA PRO A 549 -5.01 7.62 16.27
C PRO A 549 -6.20 8.41 15.72
N LYS A 550 -6.15 8.80 14.45
CA LYS A 550 -7.23 9.50 13.74
C LYS A 550 -8.09 8.53 12.96
N ASN A 551 -7.45 7.61 12.26
CA ASN A 551 -8.10 6.58 11.46
C ASN A 551 -7.36 5.26 11.62
N ALA A 552 -8.08 4.16 11.57
CA ALA A 552 -7.51 2.83 11.49
C ALA A 552 -8.30 1.97 10.51
N GLU A 553 -7.61 1.23 9.65
CA GLU A 553 -8.21 0.24 8.74
C GLU A 553 -7.65 -1.14 9.04
N LEU A 554 -8.54 -2.13 9.14
CA LEU A 554 -8.20 -3.50 9.48
C LEU A 554 -8.81 -4.43 8.45
N TYR A 555 -7.98 -5.32 7.92
CA TYR A 555 -8.38 -6.44 7.10
C TYR A 555 -7.98 -7.71 7.83
N PHE A 556 -8.86 -8.69 7.91
CA PHE A 556 -8.51 -9.97 8.51
C PHE A 556 -9.32 -11.12 7.93
N ASP A 557 -8.63 -12.25 7.74
CA ASP A 557 -9.21 -13.54 7.37
C ASP A 557 -9.22 -14.43 8.61
N PHE A 558 -10.40 -14.61 9.19
CA PHE A 558 -10.62 -15.31 10.43
C PHE A 558 -11.79 -16.29 10.28
N LEU A 559 -11.59 -17.56 10.66
CA LEU A 559 -12.58 -18.64 10.49
C LEU A 559 -13.07 -18.79 9.04
N LYS A 560 -12.23 -18.48 8.05
CA LYS A 560 -12.56 -18.46 6.61
C LYS A 560 -13.56 -17.37 6.20
N HIS A 561 -13.75 -16.36 7.05
CA HIS A 561 -14.49 -15.15 6.73
C HIS A 561 -13.52 -13.99 6.59
N ARG A 562 -13.77 -13.14 5.59
CA ARG A 562 -12.97 -11.93 5.35
C ARG A 562 -13.72 -10.73 5.88
N TYR A 563 -13.05 -9.92 6.68
CA TYR A 563 -13.63 -8.72 7.24
C TYR A 563 -12.80 -7.51 6.89
N PHE A 564 -13.49 -6.40 6.64
CA PHE A 564 -12.91 -5.06 6.59
C PHE A 564 -13.53 -4.20 7.69
N ARG A 565 -12.69 -3.51 8.45
CA ARG A 565 -13.11 -2.50 9.41
C ARG A 565 -12.39 -1.20 9.19
N ARG A 566 -13.12 -0.11 9.40
CA ARG A 566 -12.53 1.21 9.48
C ARG A 566 -13.03 1.93 10.71
N HIS A 567 -12.11 2.37 11.55
CA HIS A 567 -12.34 3.19 12.72
C HIS A 567 -11.89 4.61 12.42
N SER A 568 -12.63 5.58 12.91
CA SER A 568 -12.26 7.00 12.88
C SER A 568 -12.58 7.61 14.24
N PHE A 569 -11.67 8.42 14.75
CA PHE A 569 -11.76 9.02 16.06
C PHE A 569 -11.77 10.54 15.94
N ASP A 570 -12.76 11.18 16.54
CA ASP A 570 -12.90 12.63 16.56
C ASP A 570 -13.40 13.14 17.92
N HIS A 571 -13.59 14.45 18.06
CA HIS A 571 -14.06 15.10 19.30
C HIS A 571 -13.29 14.68 20.57
N PHE A 572 -11.96 14.60 20.45
CA PHE A 572 -11.10 14.21 21.57
C PHE A 572 -11.22 15.15 22.77
N MET A 573 -11.24 14.57 23.97
CA MET A 573 -11.19 15.27 25.24
C MET A 573 -10.17 14.60 26.16
N LEU A 574 -9.37 15.39 26.88
CA LEU A 574 -8.38 14.89 27.82
C LEU A 574 -8.87 15.07 29.26
N PHE A 575 -8.76 14.02 30.07
CA PHE A 575 -8.90 14.14 31.52
C PHE A 575 -7.54 14.42 32.14
N SER A 576 -7.41 15.57 32.79
CA SER A 576 -6.30 15.81 33.71
C SER A 576 -6.70 15.30 35.09
N VAL A 577 -5.83 14.54 35.74
CA VAL A 577 -5.96 14.18 37.16
C VAL A 577 -5.37 15.32 38.01
N ASP A 578 -5.86 16.54 37.83
CA ASP A 578 -5.66 17.59 38.83
C ASP A 578 -6.81 17.51 39.82
N THR A 579 -6.42 17.24 41.06
CA THR A 579 -7.23 17.13 42.26
C THR A 579 -8.29 18.23 42.35
N GLU A 580 -9.57 17.81 42.44
CA GLU A 580 -10.73 18.44 43.11
C GLU A 580 -12.06 18.51 42.35
N GLU A 581 -12.19 18.13 41.08
CA GLU A 581 -13.53 18.01 40.46
C GLU A 581 -14.10 16.58 40.49
N LYS A 582 -14.85 16.28 41.56
CA LYS A 582 -15.77 15.12 41.59
C LYS A 582 -16.96 15.37 40.66
N ARG A 583 -16.86 15.01 39.38
CA ARG A 583 -18.05 14.67 38.57
C ARG A 583 -18.37 13.19 38.73
N LYS A 584 -19.66 12.88 38.91
CA LYS A 584 -20.17 11.52 39.11
C LYS A 584 -19.77 10.64 37.93
N GLU A 585 -19.00 9.60 38.22
CA GLU A 585 -18.79 8.45 37.35
C GLU A 585 -20.14 7.93 36.82
N PRO A 586 -20.23 7.46 35.57
CA PRO A 586 -21.38 6.68 35.13
C PRO A 586 -21.52 5.49 36.09
N LYS A 587 -22.72 5.31 36.69
CA LYS A 587 -23.02 4.14 37.50
C LYS A 587 -22.94 2.91 36.60
N VAL A 588 -21.80 2.23 36.61
CA VAL A 588 -21.69 0.83 36.22
C VAL A 588 -22.24 0.04 37.41
N GLU A 589 -23.29 -0.75 37.19
CA GLU A 589 -23.75 -1.69 38.23
C GLU A 589 -22.61 -2.67 38.53
N PRO A 590 -22.26 -2.89 39.81
CA PRO A 590 -21.19 -3.81 40.14
C PRO A 590 -21.61 -5.23 39.72
N GLU A 591 -20.83 -5.84 38.82
CA GLU A 591 -20.91 -7.29 38.61
C GLU A 591 -20.62 -8.00 39.93
N PRO A 592 -21.34 -9.10 40.24
CA PRO A 592 -21.10 -9.86 41.45
C PRO A 592 -19.70 -10.49 41.41
N ASP A 593 -18.99 -10.31 42.52
CA ASP A 593 -17.64 -10.77 42.84
C ASP A 593 -17.34 -12.19 42.29
N GLN A 594 -16.66 -12.25 41.14
CA GLN A 594 -15.98 -13.44 40.68
C GLN A 594 -14.48 -13.18 40.74
N ASP A 595 -13.90 -13.57 41.86
CA ASP A 595 -12.48 -13.56 42.22
C ASP A 595 -11.64 -14.56 41.37
N THR A 596 -11.82 -14.55 40.05
CA THR A 596 -10.97 -15.29 39.11
C THR A 596 -10.68 -14.46 37.85
N LYS A 597 -9.38 -14.17 37.64
CA LYS A 597 -8.76 -13.73 36.37
C LYS A 597 -8.92 -12.25 35.97
N HIS A 598 -8.17 -11.36 36.60
CA HIS A 598 -7.60 -10.18 35.93
C HIS A 598 -6.09 -10.34 35.81
N ARG A 599 -5.65 -11.06 34.77
CA ARG A 599 -4.25 -11.02 34.32
C ARG A 599 -4.03 -9.75 33.49
N PRO A 600 -2.84 -9.12 33.56
CA PRO A 600 -2.49 -8.02 32.66
C PRO A 600 -2.63 -8.49 31.20
N ARG A 601 -3.47 -7.80 30.43
CA ARG A 601 -3.71 -8.05 29.00
C ARG A 601 -2.59 -7.39 28.18
N GLY A 602 -2.26 -7.97 27.03
CA GLY A 602 -1.21 -7.49 26.12
C GLY A 602 -1.53 -6.11 25.51
N LEU A 603 -0.56 -5.55 24.78
CA LEU A 603 -0.63 -4.16 24.31
C LEU A 603 -1.76 -3.92 23.29
N GLY A 604 -2.04 -4.86 22.41
CA GLY A 604 -3.24 -4.89 21.60
C GLY A 604 -4.02 -6.18 21.78
N THR A 605 -5.22 -6.09 22.35
CA THR A 605 -6.08 -7.27 22.59
C THR A 605 -7.26 -7.25 21.65
N ILE A 606 -7.37 -8.23 20.76
CA ILE A 606 -8.63 -8.53 20.07
C ILE A 606 -9.36 -9.59 20.90
N VAL A 607 -10.59 -9.27 21.31
CA VAL A 607 -11.41 -10.16 22.16
C VAL A 607 -12.53 -10.73 21.31
N ILE A 608 -12.67 -12.06 21.28
CA ILE A 608 -13.69 -12.77 20.51
C ILE A 608 -14.64 -13.49 21.46
N ALA A 609 -15.94 -13.28 21.29
CA ALA A 609 -16.99 -13.97 22.05
C ALA A 609 -17.24 -15.39 21.53
N GLU A 610 -17.80 -16.25 22.36
CA GLU A 610 -18.13 -17.63 21.98
C GLU A 610 -19.13 -17.66 20.82
N PHE A 611 -18.82 -18.44 19.77
CA PHE A 611 -19.77 -18.71 18.68
C PHE A 611 -20.85 -19.69 19.14
N PRO A 612 -22.14 -19.40 18.97
CA PRO A 612 -23.19 -20.41 19.08
C PRO A 612 -23.14 -21.30 17.83
N GLY A 613 -22.20 -22.25 17.78
CA GLY A 613 -21.99 -23.06 16.56
C GLY A 613 -21.17 -24.34 16.68
N SER A 614 -20.64 -24.69 17.86
CA SER A 614 -19.94 -25.97 18.06
C SER A 614 -20.66 -26.88 19.06
N ALA A 615 -21.99 -26.93 19.01
CA ALA A 615 -22.71 -28.08 19.56
C ALA A 615 -22.51 -29.26 18.60
N GLY A 616 -21.43 -30.02 18.79
CA GLY A 616 -21.39 -31.39 18.30
C GLY A 616 -22.60 -32.17 18.82
N PRO A 617 -23.05 -33.23 18.11
CA PRO A 617 -24.23 -33.97 18.52
C PRO A 617 -23.99 -34.54 19.92
N ARG A 618 -24.83 -34.13 20.89
CA ARG A 618 -24.88 -34.79 22.20
C ARG A 618 -25.50 -36.18 22.01
N PRO A 619 -25.07 -37.18 22.82
CA PRO A 619 -25.21 -38.61 22.53
C PRO A 619 -26.65 -39.10 22.34
#